data_AF-A0AB34KYV2-F1
#
_entry.id   AF-A0AB34KYV2-F1
#
_cell.length_a   1.000
_cell.length_b   1.000
_cell.length_c   1.000
_cell.angle_alpha   90.00
_cell.angle_beta   90.00
_cell.angle_gamma   90.00
#
_symmetry.space_group_name_H-M   'P 1'
#
loop_
_entity.id
_entity.type
_entity.pdbx_description
1 polymer ?
#
loop_
_entity_poly.entity_id
_entity_poly.type
_entity_poly.pdbx_seq_one_letter_code
_entity_poly.pdbx_strand_id
1 'polypeptide(L)'
;MSAPTAPNGAPINLKRKPIPLSASQESQVRELYYKRVRNKCADEVRDFAACCTNRTFTATFMCRPQQKLMNACMNQYATQEEMDAARDEWFATMDTRREERMAKEKKRVEDEKFWQDWWNKDKKTSELPAQPVKEQGKK
;
A
#
# COMPACT_ATOMS: atom_id res chain seq x y z
N MET A 1 7.53 12.39 52.37
CA MET A 1 7.44 11.72 51.05
C MET A 1 5.97 11.64 50.70
N SER A 2 5.48 12.54 49.85
CA SER A 2 4.05 12.60 49.51
C SER A 2 3.91 12.74 48.01
N ALA A 3 3.35 11.71 47.37
CA ALA A 3 3.13 11.64 45.93
C ALA A 3 1.90 12.49 45.53
N PRO A 4 1.93 13.18 44.38
CA PRO A 4 0.74 13.83 43.85
C PRO A 4 -0.15 12.85 43.06
N THR A 5 -1.42 12.81 43.45
CA THR A 5 -2.53 12.07 42.86
C THR A 5 -2.84 12.55 41.44
N ALA A 6 -2.92 11.63 40.47
CA ALA A 6 -3.30 11.93 39.09
C ALA A 6 -4.81 12.24 38.97
N PRO A 7 -5.24 13.24 38.18
CA PRO A 7 -6.66 13.52 37.99
C PRO A 7 -7.25 12.70 36.84
N ASN A 8 -8.31 11.97 37.19
CA ASN A 8 -9.47 11.50 36.43
C ASN A 8 -9.52 11.75 34.91
N GLY A 9 -9.64 10.65 34.16
CA GLY A 9 -9.91 10.63 32.73
C GLY A 9 -11.30 11.16 32.39
N ALA A 10 -11.32 12.32 31.73
CA ALA A 10 -12.47 12.78 30.97
C ALA A 10 -12.53 12.07 29.60
N PRO A 11 -13.72 11.74 29.08
CA PRO A 11 -13.88 11.15 27.76
C PRO A 11 -13.47 12.17 26.68
N ILE A 12 -12.40 11.85 25.97
CA ILE A 12 -11.80 12.68 24.93
C ILE A 12 -12.79 12.81 23.77
N ASN A 13 -13.26 14.03 23.51
CA ASN A 13 -14.12 14.33 22.37
C ASN A 13 -13.25 14.34 21.09
N LEU A 14 -13.09 13.17 20.47
CA LEU A 14 -12.21 12.86 19.33
C LEU A 14 -12.56 13.56 18.00
N LYS A 15 -13.59 14.41 17.98
CA LYS A 15 -14.14 15.00 16.75
C LYS A 15 -13.49 16.33 16.33
N ARG A 16 -12.59 16.90 17.15
CA ARG A 16 -12.03 18.25 16.93
C ARG A 16 -10.51 18.37 17.07
N LYS A 17 -9.81 17.29 17.36
CA LYS A 17 -8.34 17.27 17.34
C LYS A 17 -7.91 16.03 16.59
N PRO A 18 -7.34 16.15 15.38
CA PRO A 18 -6.85 14.99 14.67
C PRO A 18 -5.84 14.30 15.59
N ILE A 19 -6.01 12.98 15.77
CA ILE A 19 -5.07 12.14 16.50
C ILE A 19 -3.68 12.44 15.94
N PRO A 20 -2.69 12.83 16.76
CA PRO A 20 -1.36 13.12 16.26
C PRO A 20 -0.81 11.84 15.63
N LEU A 21 -0.70 11.85 14.30
CA LEU A 21 -0.12 10.75 13.54
C LEU A 21 1.38 10.72 13.81
N SER A 22 1.96 9.53 13.87
CA SER A 22 3.42 9.40 13.88
C SER A 22 4.00 9.92 12.56
N ALA A 23 5.25 10.39 12.57
CA ALA A 23 5.89 10.96 11.39
C ALA A 23 5.84 10.05 10.14
N SER A 24 5.89 8.72 10.33
CA SER A 24 5.76 7.72 9.27
C SER A 24 4.33 7.60 8.72
N GLN A 25 3.30 7.82 9.56
CA GLN A 25 1.92 7.85 9.10
C GLN A 25 1.61 9.14 8.34
N GLU A 26 2.16 10.28 8.79
CA GLU A 26 2.02 11.55 8.08
C GLU A 26 2.69 11.55 6.70
N SER A 27 3.82 10.85 6.53
CA SER A 27 4.43 10.70 5.21
C SER A 27 3.53 9.90 4.26
N GLN A 28 2.89 8.82 4.74
CA GLN A 28 1.94 8.04 3.93
C GLN A 28 0.71 8.84 3.52
N VAL A 29 0.16 9.64 4.44
CA VAL A 29 -0.94 10.57 4.13
C VAL A 29 -0.50 11.59 3.08
N ARG A 30 0.72 12.15 3.23
CA ARG A 30 1.28 13.11 2.28
C ARG A 30 1.49 12.49 0.90
N GLU A 31 1.88 11.23 0.81
CA GLU A 31 1.99 10.48 -0.44
C GLU A 31 0.63 10.31 -1.13
N LEU A 32 -0.43 9.93 -0.39
CA LEU A 32 -1.79 9.85 -0.92
C LEU A 32 -2.29 11.21 -1.42
N TYR A 33 -2.05 12.25 -0.63
CA TYR A 33 -2.36 13.62 -0.99
C TYR A 33 -1.66 14.03 -2.31
N TYR A 34 -0.35 13.83 -2.44
CA TYR A 34 0.37 14.16 -3.67
C TYR A 34 -0.12 13.32 -4.85
N LYS A 35 -0.48 12.04 -4.64
CA LYS A 35 -1.06 11.20 -5.69
C LYS A 35 -2.38 11.78 -6.18
N ARG A 36 -3.27 12.21 -5.27
CA ARG A 36 -4.56 12.82 -5.61
C ARG A 36 -4.38 14.13 -6.38
N VAL A 37 -3.47 15.00 -5.92
CA VAL A 37 -3.17 16.28 -6.59
C VAL A 37 -2.58 16.07 -7.98
N ARG A 38 -1.64 15.12 -8.15
CA ARG A 38 -1.10 14.79 -9.47
C ARG A 38 -2.16 14.22 -10.41
N ASN A 39 -3.11 13.45 -9.91
CA ASN A 39 -4.22 12.95 -10.73
C ASN A 39 -5.15 14.08 -11.21
N LYS A 40 -5.39 15.10 -10.37
CA LYS A 40 -6.17 16.30 -10.76
C LYS A 40 -5.42 17.17 -11.78
N CYS A 41 -4.10 17.29 -11.63
CA CYS A 41 -3.22 18.05 -12.53
C CYS A 41 -2.56 17.18 -13.62
N ALA A 42 -3.20 16.08 -14.04
CA ALA A 42 -2.57 15.08 -14.91
C ALA A 42 -2.13 15.66 -16.27
N ASP A 43 -2.91 16.57 -16.84
CA ASP A 43 -2.59 17.19 -18.13
C ASP A 43 -1.32 18.05 -18.07
N GLU A 44 -1.21 18.92 -17.06
CA GLU A 44 -0.02 19.76 -16.84
C GLU A 44 1.24 18.93 -16.57
N VAL A 45 1.09 17.83 -15.82
CA VAL A 45 2.18 16.89 -15.55
C VAL A 45 2.61 16.17 -16.83
N ARG A 46 1.67 15.79 -17.70
CA ARG A 46 1.97 15.17 -19.00
C ARG A 46 2.74 16.12 -19.91
N ASP A 47 2.36 17.38 -19.97
CA ASP A 47 3.02 18.37 -20.82
C ASP A 47 4.44 18.69 -20.32
N PHE A 48 4.63 18.75 -19.00
CA PHE A 48 5.96 18.82 -18.39
C PHE A 48 6.79 17.57 -18.72
N ALA A 49 6.22 16.37 -18.59
CA ALA A 49 6.90 15.12 -18.90
C ALA A 49 7.32 15.03 -20.38
N ALA A 50 6.44 15.40 -21.31
CA ALA A 50 6.72 15.42 -22.74
C ALA A 50 7.88 16.37 -23.10
N CYS A 51 7.98 17.51 -22.43
CA CYS A 51 9.11 18.43 -22.58
C CYS A 51 10.42 17.81 -22.06
N CYS A 52 10.35 17.11 -20.91
CA CYS A 52 11.51 16.47 -20.29
C CYS A 52 12.02 15.23 -21.04
N THR A 53 11.16 14.47 -21.71
CA THR A 53 11.56 13.24 -22.44
C THR A 53 12.65 13.51 -23.49
N ASN A 54 12.62 14.69 -24.11
CA ASN A 54 13.56 15.06 -25.18
C ASN A 54 14.81 15.81 -24.69
N ARG A 55 14.90 16.14 -23.39
CA ARG A 55 15.93 17.04 -22.84
C ARG A 55 16.42 16.53 -21.48
N THR A 56 17.38 15.61 -21.46
CA THR A 56 17.93 15.05 -20.21
C THR A 56 18.71 16.05 -19.37
N PHE A 57 19.55 16.88 -19.99
CA PHE A 57 20.44 17.81 -19.25
C PHE A 57 19.90 19.25 -19.18
N THR A 58 19.19 19.72 -20.21
CA THR A 58 18.68 21.10 -20.28
C THR A 58 17.21 21.23 -19.91
N ALA A 59 16.55 20.16 -19.42
CA ALA A 59 15.13 20.15 -19.05
C ALA A 59 14.79 21.27 -18.06
N THR A 60 15.61 21.46 -17.02
CA THR A 60 15.33 22.42 -15.94
C THR A 60 15.36 23.88 -16.39
N PHE A 61 15.93 24.18 -17.56
CA PHE A 61 15.93 25.53 -18.13
C PHE A 61 14.90 25.68 -19.24
N MET A 62 14.85 24.73 -20.18
CA MET A 62 13.96 24.79 -21.34
C MET A 62 12.51 24.45 -21.01
N CYS A 63 12.26 23.59 -20.00
CA CYS A 63 10.93 23.18 -19.56
C CYS A 63 10.44 23.98 -18.34
N ARG A 64 11.08 25.12 -18.02
CA ARG A 64 10.62 26.04 -16.96
C ARG A 64 9.18 26.54 -17.12
N PRO A 65 8.68 26.89 -18.32
CA PRO A 65 7.31 27.38 -18.42
C PRO A 65 6.31 26.28 -18.06
N GLN A 66 6.51 25.06 -18.57
CA GLN A 66 5.66 23.89 -18.25
C GLN A 66 5.77 23.54 -16.75
N GLN A 67 6.96 23.62 -16.17
CA GLN A 67 7.16 23.40 -14.73
C GLN A 67 6.36 24.41 -13.88
N LYS A 68 6.30 25.68 -14.29
CA LYS A 68 5.51 26.71 -13.59
C LYS A 68 4.01 26.44 -13.68
N LEU A 69 3.51 26.02 -14.84
CA LEU A 69 2.11 25.67 -15.03
C LEU A 69 1.70 24.47 -14.17
N MET A 70 2.50 23.41 -14.18
CA MET A 70 2.33 22.25 -13.30
C MET A 70 2.32 22.67 -11.82
N ASN A 71 3.30 23.46 -11.38
CA ASN A 71 3.36 23.93 -10.00
C ASN A 71 2.20 24.85 -9.62
N ALA A 72 1.71 25.68 -10.55
CA ALA A 72 0.54 26.52 -10.32
C ALA A 72 -0.71 25.66 -10.07
N CYS A 73 -0.94 24.63 -10.89
CA CYS A 73 -2.03 23.67 -10.68
C CYS A 73 -1.88 22.94 -9.33
N MET A 74 -0.68 22.42 -9.03
CA MET A 74 -0.45 21.72 -7.76
C MET A 74 -0.67 22.61 -6.53
N ASN A 75 -0.32 23.90 -6.62
CA ASN A 75 -0.55 24.86 -5.54
C ASN A 75 -2.03 25.22 -5.36
N GLN A 76 -2.84 25.20 -6.42
CA GLN A 76 -4.29 25.45 -6.29
C GLN A 76 -4.98 24.36 -5.46
N TYR A 77 -4.54 23.11 -5.57
CA TYR A 77 -5.04 22.00 -4.78
C TYR A 77 -4.29 21.79 -3.46
N ALA A 78 -3.34 22.69 -3.13
CA ALA A 78 -2.62 22.69 -1.86
C ALA A 78 -3.39 23.35 -0.73
N THR A 79 -4.63 22.90 -0.54
CA THR A 79 -5.49 23.34 0.56
C THR A 79 -5.40 22.36 1.73
N GLN A 80 -5.55 22.92 2.94
CA GLN A 80 -5.62 22.12 4.17
C GLN A 80 -6.80 21.15 4.14
N GLU A 81 -7.91 21.54 3.51
CA GLU A 81 -9.12 20.71 3.35
C GLU A 81 -8.83 19.44 2.54
N GLU A 82 -8.03 19.53 1.47
CA GLU A 82 -7.62 18.36 0.70
C GLU A 82 -6.68 17.44 1.49
N MET A 83 -5.83 18.01 2.35
CA MET A 83 -4.99 17.23 3.26
C MET A 83 -5.83 16.49 4.31
N ASP A 84 -6.86 17.12 4.85
CA ASP A 84 -7.76 16.49 5.83
C ASP A 84 -8.63 15.41 5.17
N ALA A 85 -9.14 15.65 3.96
CA ALA A 85 -9.82 14.62 3.18
C ALA A 85 -8.89 13.45 2.78
N ALA A 86 -7.58 13.69 2.63
CA ALA A 86 -6.60 12.63 2.41
C ALA A 86 -6.30 11.84 3.70
N ARG A 87 -6.37 12.48 4.87
CA ARG A 87 -6.31 11.78 6.17
C ARG A 87 -7.49 10.85 6.34
N ASP A 88 -8.70 11.32 6.06
CA ASP A 88 -9.91 10.51 6.20
C ASP A 88 -9.88 9.28 5.27
N GLU A 89 -9.43 9.44 4.02
CA GLU A 89 -9.23 8.32 3.09
C GLU A 89 -8.14 7.35 3.58
N TRP A 90 -7.04 7.87 4.15
CA TRP A 90 -5.98 7.04 4.72
C TRP A 90 -6.49 6.20 5.90
N PHE A 91 -7.32 6.79 6.78
CA PHE A 91 -7.97 6.05 7.86
C PHE A 91 -8.94 5.00 7.33
N ALA A 92 -9.75 5.32 6.31
CA ALA A 92 -10.67 4.36 5.70
C ALA A 92 -9.94 3.19 5.01
N THR A 93 -8.79 3.46 4.39
CA THR A 93 -7.98 2.42 3.73
C THR A 93 -7.11 1.63 4.70
N MET A 94 -6.87 2.10 5.93
CA MET A 94 -6.09 1.37 6.94
C MET A 94 -6.70 0.01 7.28
N ASP A 95 -8.02 -0.06 7.46
CA ASP A 95 -8.71 -1.32 7.73
C ASP A 95 -8.63 -2.27 6.53
N THR A 96 -8.85 -1.75 5.30
CA THR A 96 -8.72 -2.56 4.08
C THR A 96 -7.31 -3.14 3.91
N ARG A 97 -6.24 -2.37 4.17
CA ARG A 97 -4.84 -2.84 4.11
C ARG A 97 -4.54 -3.87 5.19
N ARG A 98 -5.23 -3.82 6.33
CA ARG A 98 -5.11 -4.80 7.40
C ARG A 98 -5.75 -6.12 6.95
N GLU A 99 -6.94 -6.07 6.38
CA GLU A 99 -7.66 -7.21 5.84
C GLU A 99 -6.89 -7.88 4.69
N GLU A 100 -6.32 -7.10 3.76
CA GLU A 100 -5.49 -7.62 2.67
C GLU A 100 -4.24 -8.36 3.18
N ARG A 101 -3.58 -7.85 4.23
CA ARG A 101 -2.44 -8.53 4.86
C ARG A 101 -2.86 -9.85 5.50
N MET A 102 -3.98 -9.85 6.23
CA MET A 102 -4.53 -11.08 6.80
C MET A 102 -4.94 -12.09 5.71
N ALA A 103 -5.51 -11.63 4.60
CA ALA A 103 -5.88 -12.48 3.48
C ALA A 103 -4.65 -13.09 2.78
N LYS A 104 -3.58 -12.31 2.57
CA LYS A 104 -2.31 -12.81 2.04
C LYS A 104 -1.65 -13.83 2.97
N GLU A 105 -1.69 -13.60 4.27
CA GLU A 105 -1.16 -14.56 5.26
C GLU A 105 -1.95 -15.87 5.27
N LYS A 106 -3.29 -15.80 5.21
CA LYS A 106 -4.14 -17.00 5.06
C LYS A 106 -3.78 -17.79 3.80
N LYS A 107 -3.63 -17.11 2.65
CA LYS A 107 -3.19 -17.76 1.40
C LYS A 107 -1.82 -18.41 1.56
N ARG A 108 -0.85 -17.73 2.16
CA ARG A 108 0.49 -18.32 2.41
C ARG A 108 0.42 -19.58 3.26
N VAL A 109 -0.40 -19.59 4.31
CA VAL A 109 -0.60 -20.78 5.16
C VAL A 109 -1.30 -21.91 4.41
N GLU A 110 -2.28 -21.60 3.55
CA GLU A 110 -2.93 -22.57 2.67
C GLU A 110 -1.94 -23.15 1.65
N ASP A 111 -1.13 -22.30 1.03
CA ASP A 111 -0.09 -22.69 0.09
C ASP A 111 0.99 -23.56 0.77
N GLU A 112 1.43 -23.20 1.98
CA GLU A 112 2.37 -24.01 2.78
C GLU A 112 1.80 -25.40 3.08
N LYS A 113 0.52 -25.50 3.46
CA LYS A 113 -0.16 -26.79 3.69
C LYS A 113 -0.28 -27.60 2.39
N PHE A 114 -0.66 -26.95 1.31
CA PHE A 114 -0.77 -27.57 -0.01
C PHE A 114 0.58 -28.15 -0.46
N TRP A 115 1.66 -27.37 -0.35
CA TRP A 115 3.01 -27.81 -0.67
C TRP A 115 3.48 -28.94 0.25
N GLN A 116 3.16 -28.89 1.53
CA GLN A 116 3.49 -29.94 2.49
C GLN A 116 2.77 -31.27 2.16
N ASP A 117 1.47 -31.22 1.86
CA ASP A 117 0.69 -32.39 1.47
C ASP A 117 1.14 -32.97 0.12
N TRP A 118 1.45 -32.11 -0.85
CA TRP A 118 1.98 -32.51 -2.14
C TRP A 118 3.30 -33.27 -2.00
N TRP A 119 4.23 -32.74 -1.21
CA TRP A 119 5.53 -33.39 -0.95
C TRP A 119 5.40 -34.71 -0.19
N ASN A 120 4.44 -34.80 0.75
CA ASN A 120 4.18 -36.03 1.49
C ASN A 120 3.62 -37.16 0.59
N LYS A 121 2.86 -36.80 -0.45
CA LYS A 121 2.27 -37.78 -1.37
C LYS A 121 3.35 -38.44 -2.23
N ASP A 122 4.34 -37.70 -2.70
CA ASP A 122 5.47 -38.24 -3.48
C ASP A 122 6.33 -39.23 -2.70
N LYS A 123 6.59 -38.97 -1.40
CA LYS A 123 7.26 -39.95 -0.53
C LYS A 123 6.49 -41.26 -0.47
N LYS A 124 5.16 -41.18 -0.33
CA LYS A 124 4.28 -42.35 -0.27
C LYS A 124 4.24 -43.14 -1.59
N THR A 125 4.39 -42.47 -2.74
CA THR A 125 4.53 -43.12 -4.06
C THR A 125 5.89 -43.80 -4.23
N SER A 126 6.96 -43.22 -3.65
CA SER A 126 8.31 -43.81 -3.69
C SER A 126 8.51 -44.98 -2.71
N GLU A 127 7.71 -45.05 -1.64
CA GLU A 127 7.76 -46.11 -0.61
C GLU A 127 6.76 -47.25 -0.83
N LEU A 128 5.94 -47.21 -1.89
CA LEU A 128 5.08 -48.34 -2.26
C LEU A 128 5.93 -49.46 -2.91
N PRO A 129 6.03 -50.66 -2.30
CA PRO A 129 6.70 -51.78 -2.95
C PRO A 129 5.93 -52.17 -4.21
N ALA A 130 6.65 -52.44 -5.30
CA ALA A 130 6.11 -52.93 -6.56
C ALA A 130 5.22 -54.16 -6.31
N GLN A 131 3.91 -53.97 -6.36
CA GLN A 131 2.96 -55.09 -6.34
C GLN A 131 3.10 -55.83 -7.70
N PRO A 132 3.22 -57.16 -7.69
CA PRO A 132 3.42 -57.92 -8.92
C PRO A 132 2.19 -57.81 -9.84
N VAL A 133 2.41 -57.34 -11.07
CA VAL A 133 1.43 -57.37 -12.15
C VAL A 133 1.06 -58.83 -12.43
N LYS A 134 -0.18 -59.22 -12.15
CA LYS A 134 -0.69 -60.57 -12.45
C LYS A 134 -0.75 -60.76 -13.97
N GLU A 135 0.17 -61.56 -14.49
CA GLU A 135 0.17 -62.09 -15.85
C GLU A 135 -1.03 -63.02 -16.04
N GLN A 136 -2.12 -62.51 -16.63
CA GLN A 136 -3.22 -63.35 -17.09
C GLN A 136 -2.97 -63.81 -18.53
N GLY A 137 -2.73 -65.11 -18.67
CA GLY A 137 -3.25 -65.91 -19.78
C GLY A 137 -2.49 -65.87 -21.11
N LYS A 138 -1.55 -66.82 -21.28
CA LYS A 138 -1.35 -67.48 -22.56
C LYS A 138 -0.91 -68.93 -22.39
N LYS A 139 -1.88 -69.84 -22.27
CA LYS A 139 -1.83 -71.18 -22.87
C LYS A 139 -3.22 -71.75 -23.02
#